data_AF-A0A2C1JWQ7-F1
#
_entry.id   AF-A0A2C1JWQ7-F1
#
_cell.length_a   1.000
_cell.length_b   1.000
_cell.length_c   1.000
_cell.angle_alpha   90.00
_cell.angle_beta   90.00
_cell.angle_gamma   90.00
#
_symmetry.space_group_name_H-M   'P 1'
#
loop_
_entity.id
_entity.type
_entity.pdbx_description
1 polymer ?
#
loop_
_entity_poly.entity_id
_entity_poly.type
_entity_poly.pdbx_seq_one_letter_code
_entity_poly.pdbx_strand_id
1 'polypeptide(L)'
;MKKSYKLEYRLNDERNGYPALYHYEFSDPYEIYCRRLCDFFIKGKKVYQKTSASLEDEYYVIYLEEDTDEYVFDQADRYSHVTLEVRDFKEFSESPLIFTYDLYSHEEALSLIGNDYLWIQNEEYEKISTEIDEDRSTYVLYMSKTSL
;
A
#
# COMPACT_ATOMS: atom_id res chain seq x y z
N MET A 1 9.78 -11.98 26.66
CA MET A 1 9.05 -10.88 26.01
C MET A 1 8.59 -11.35 24.65
N LYS A 2 7.32 -11.12 24.29
CA LYS A 2 6.87 -11.36 22.92
C LYS A 2 7.54 -10.28 22.05
N LYS A 3 8.15 -10.67 20.92
CA LYS A 3 8.77 -9.72 20.00
C LYS A 3 7.67 -8.80 19.45
N SER A 4 7.96 -7.51 19.39
CA SER A 4 7.07 -6.49 18.85
C SER A 4 7.77 -5.75 17.72
N TYR A 5 7.01 -5.31 16.73
CA TYR A 5 7.51 -4.60 15.55
C TYR A 5 6.82 -3.25 15.48
N LYS A 6 7.61 -2.17 15.43
CA LYS A 6 7.10 -0.79 15.47
C LYS A 6 7.22 -0.15 14.10
N LEU A 7 6.15 0.48 13.63
CA LEU A 7 6.14 1.22 12.37
C LEU A 7 5.76 2.67 12.63
N GLU A 8 6.50 3.58 12.03
CA GLU A 8 6.15 4.99 11.94
C GLU A 8 6.02 5.43 10.48
N TYR A 9 4.97 6.18 10.20
CA TYR A 9 4.93 7.03 9.02
C TYR A 9 5.34 8.44 9.43
N ARG A 10 6.31 9.03 8.74
CA ARG A 10 6.81 10.38 8.99
C ARG A 10 6.70 11.21 7.72
N LEU A 11 6.44 12.51 7.87
CA LEU A 11 6.59 13.41 6.73
C LEU A 11 8.06 13.51 6.34
N ASN A 12 8.33 13.53 5.04
CA ASN A 12 9.64 13.82 4.47
C ASN A 12 9.93 15.33 4.54
N ASP A 13 9.98 15.86 5.77
CA ASP A 13 10.20 17.27 6.04
C ASP A 13 11.44 17.43 6.92
N GLU A 14 12.61 17.48 6.27
CA GLU A 14 13.90 17.65 6.92
C GLU A 14 13.94 18.93 7.77
N ARG A 15 13.27 20.00 7.33
CA ARG A 15 13.29 21.31 8.02
C ARG A 15 12.60 21.25 9.38
N ASN A 16 11.59 20.40 9.51
CA ASN A 16 10.84 20.19 10.75
C ASN A 16 11.23 18.88 11.47
N GLY A 17 12.32 18.24 11.06
CA GLY A 17 12.86 17.06 11.73
C GLY A 17 12.05 15.78 11.52
N TYR A 18 11.44 15.62 10.33
CA TYR A 18 10.65 14.44 9.94
C TYR A 18 9.53 14.11 10.92
N PRO A 19 8.51 14.99 11.08
CA PRO A 19 7.48 14.79 12.09
C PRO A 19 6.70 13.50 11.83
N ALA A 20 6.50 12.71 12.90
CA ALA A 20 5.73 11.48 12.83
C ALA A 20 4.22 11.76 12.72
N LEU A 21 3.59 11.11 11.75
CA LEU A 21 2.15 11.21 11.48
C LEU A 21 1.38 10.10 12.16
N TYR A 22 1.84 8.85 12.01
CA TYR A 22 1.12 7.66 12.46
C TYR A 22 2.10 6.64 13.04
N HIS A 23 1.66 5.97 14.10
CA HIS A 23 2.46 5.01 14.86
C HIS A 23 1.66 3.72 15.01
N TYR A 24 2.32 2.59 14.79
CA TYR A 24 1.72 1.26 14.87
C TYR A 24 2.65 0.30 15.59
N GLU A 25 2.06 -0.69 16.24
CA GLU A 25 2.75 -1.78 16.89
C GLU A 25 2.12 -3.12 16.48
N PHE A 26 2.93 -4.03 15.98
CA PHE A 26 2.48 -5.31 15.44
C PHE A 26 3.12 -6.49 16.15
N SER A 27 2.38 -7.60 16.23
CA SER A 27 2.90 -8.87 16.75
C SER A 27 3.78 -9.63 15.76
N ASP A 28 3.64 -9.32 14.48
CA ASP A 28 4.42 -9.87 13.36
C ASP A 28 4.73 -8.76 12.34
N PRO A 29 5.75 -8.94 11.48
CA PRO A 29 6.21 -7.85 10.62
C PRO A 29 5.57 -7.83 9.22
N TYR A 30 4.68 -8.77 8.87
CA TYR A 30 4.26 -8.96 7.47
C TYR A 30 3.46 -7.77 6.94
N GLU A 31 2.61 -7.17 7.77
CA GLU A 31 1.90 -5.95 7.41
C GLU A 31 2.87 -4.79 7.15
N ILE A 32 3.91 -4.65 7.97
CA ILE A 32 4.97 -3.65 7.77
C ILE A 32 5.66 -3.87 6.42
N TYR A 33 5.96 -5.12 6.08
CA TYR A 33 6.59 -5.45 4.81
C TYR A 33 5.71 -5.11 3.61
N CYS A 34 4.41 -5.42 3.67
CA CYS A 34 3.45 -5.02 2.64
C CYS A 34 3.41 -3.49 2.49
N ARG A 35 3.27 -2.77 3.60
CA ARG A 35 3.23 -1.30 3.64
C ARG A 35 4.49 -0.65 3.06
N ARG A 36 5.68 -1.22 3.33
CA ARG A 36 6.94 -0.73 2.74
C ARG A 36 7.04 -0.95 1.23
N LEU A 37 6.37 -1.97 0.71
CA LEU A 37 6.30 -2.22 -0.71
C LEU A 37 5.27 -1.33 -1.41
N CYS A 38 4.29 -0.78 -0.68
CA CYS A 38 3.30 0.15 -1.24
C CYS A 38 3.93 1.49 -1.61
N ASP A 39 3.56 2.06 -2.76
CA ASP A 39 4.00 3.37 -3.23
C ASP A 39 3.14 4.49 -2.64
N PHE A 40 1.87 4.21 -2.39
CA PHE A 40 0.93 5.14 -1.80
C PHE A 40 0.31 4.61 -0.50
N PHE A 41 -0.04 5.54 0.37
CA PHE A 41 -0.74 5.29 1.62
C PHE A 41 -1.91 6.25 1.75
N ILE A 42 -3.11 5.70 1.91
CA ILE A 42 -4.33 6.49 2.09
C ILE A 42 -4.84 6.33 3.51
N LYS A 43 -5.05 7.47 4.19
CA LYS A 43 -5.64 7.52 5.52
C LYS A 43 -6.32 8.84 5.81
N GLY A 44 -7.54 8.78 6.33
CA GLY A 44 -8.33 9.97 6.67
C GLY A 44 -8.65 10.83 5.45
N LYS A 45 -8.92 10.20 4.30
CA LYS A 45 -9.11 10.84 2.99
C LYS A 45 -7.92 11.66 2.47
N LYS A 46 -6.72 11.41 3.01
CA LYS A 46 -5.47 11.99 2.51
C LYS A 46 -4.68 10.91 1.77
N VAL A 47 -4.07 11.31 0.67
CA VAL A 47 -3.15 10.47 -0.10
C VAL A 47 -1.73 10.90 0.24
N TYR A 48 -0.88 9.93 0.49
CA TYR A 48 0.53 10.14 0.73
C TYR A 48 1.36 9.27 -0.20
N GLN A 49 2.35 9.85 -0.86
CA GLN A 49 3.33 9.12 -1.64
C GLN A 49 4.52 8.74 -0.74
N LYS A 50 4.91 7.46 -0.76
CA LYS A 50 6.15 6.99 -0.13
C LYS A 50 7.35 7.53 -0.91
N THR A 51 8.23 8.24 -0.21
CA THR A 51 9.50 8.69 -0.79
C THR A 51 10.65 7.75 -0.47
N SER A 52 10.68 7.19 0.74
CA SER A 52 11.71 6.26 1.18
C SER A 52 11.28 5.46 2.41
N ALA A 53 12.08 4.47 2.80
CA ALA A 53 11.89 3.73 4.03
C ALA A 53 13.24 3.38 4.68
N SER A 54 13.29 3.37 6.01
CA SER A 54 14.47 3.04 6.80
C SER A 54 14.14 2.06 7.93
N LEU A 55 15.18 1.48 8.52
CA LEU A 55 15.13 0.77 9.79
C LEU A 55 15.99 1.55 10.77
N GLU A 56 15.36 2.20 11.75
CA GLU A 56 15.98 3.10 12.72
C GLU A 56 15.79 2.52 14.12
N ASP A 57 16.87 1.97 14.69
CA ASP A 57 16.86 1.19 15.92
C ASP A 57 15.82 0.05 15.88
N GLU A 58 14.68 0.23 16.55
CA GLU A 58 13.57 -0.73 16.60
C GLU A 58 12.37 -0.35 15.71
N TYR A 59 12.45 0.81 15.04
CA TYR A 59 11.38 1.35 14.21
C TYR A 59 11.63 1.07 12.72
N TYR A 60 10.64 0.48 12.07
CA TYR A 60 10.48 0.62 10.64
C TYR A 60 9.89 2.00 10.39
N VAL A 61 10.52 2.79 9.52
CA VAL A 61 10.07 4.14 9.21
C VAL A 61 9.75 4.21 7.71
N ILE A 62 8.59 4.75 7.38
CA ILE A 62 8.16 5.07 6.01
C ILE A 62 8.03 6.59 5.93
N TYR A 63 8.81 7.20 5.04
CA TYR A 63 8.79 8.62 4.78
C TYR A 63 7.80 8.94 3.67
N LEU A 64 6.99 9.99 3.90
CA LEU A 64 5.85 10.35 3.07
C LEU A 64 5.88 11.81 2.64
N GLU A 65 5.37 12.08 1.45
CA GLU A 65 4.92 13.41 1.03
C GLU A 65 3.40 13.38 0.82
N GLU A 66 2.68 14.42 1.27
CA GLU A 66 1.24 14.51 1.03
C GLU A 66 0.99 14.83 -0.44
N ASP A 67 0.25 13.98 -1.12
CA ASP A 67 -0.15 14.18 -2.50
C ASP A 67 -1.50 14.90 -2.52
N THR A 68 -1.49 16.15 -2.97
CA THR A 68 -2.68 17.01 -2.99
C THR A 68 -3.44 16.95 -4.32
N ASP A 69 -2.86 16.34 -5.34
CA ASP A 69 -3.45 16.26 -6.67
C ASP A 69 -4.27 14.97 -6.86
N GLU A 70 -3.99 13.94 -6.05
CA GLU A 70 -4.72 12.68 -6.03
C GLU A 70 -6.04 12.72 -5.26
N TYR A 71 -7.05 11.97 -5.71
CA TYR A 71 -8.39 11.95 -5.13
C TYR A 71 -8.77 10.57 -4.59
N VAL A 72 -9.25 10.51 -3.35
CA VAL A 72 -9.77 9.27 -2.75
C VAL A 72 -11.17 8.98 -3.29
N PHE A 73 -11.34 7.84 -3.96
CA PHE A 73 -12.64 7.41 -4.49
C PHE A 73 -13.62 7.05 -3.35
N ASP A 74 -14.66 7.88 -3.16
CA ASP A 74 -15.60 7.81 -2.02
C ASP A 74 -16.60 6.62 -2.07
N GLN A 75 -16.71 5.89 -3.20
CA GLN A 75 -17.69 4.81 -3.42
C GLN A 75 -17.10 3.39 -3.48
N ALA A 76 -16.01 3.15 -2.77
CA ALA A 76 -15.38 1.83 -2.79
C ALA A 76 -15.81 0.95 -1.60
N ASP A 77 -15.74 -0.36 -1.83
CA ASP A 77 -16.04 -1.37 -0.81
C ASP A 77 -15.06 -1.28 0.37
N ARG A 78 -15.58 -1.61 1.56
CA ARG A 78 -14.79 -1.74 2.79
C ARG A 78 -14.73 -3.19 3.21
N TYR A 79 -13.54 -3.64 3.57
CA TYR A 79 -13.30 -5.04 3.91
C TYR A 79 -13.06 -5.21 5.41
N SER A 80 -13.42 -6.39 5.93
CA SER A 80 -13.25 -6.75 7.35
C SER A 80 -12.01 -7.61 7.61
N HIS A 81 -11.31 -8.01 6.54
CA HIS A 81 -10.15 -8.89 6.52
C HIS A 81 -9.16 -8.34 5.47
N VAL A 82 -8.00 -8.98 5.33
CA VAL A 82 -6.99 -8.54 4.37
C VAL A 82 -7.52 -8.77 2.95
N THR A 83 -7.64 -7.70 2.18
CA THR A 83 -8.11 -7.79 0.79
C THR A 83 -7.11 -7.10 -0.12
N LEU A 84 -6.89 -7.66 -1.31
CA LEU A 84 -6.10 -7.06 -2.36
C LEU A 84 -6.92 -6.92 -3.64
N GLU A 85 -7.10 -5.69 -4.11
CA GLU A 85 -7.67 -5.39 -5.41
C GLU A 85 -6.59 -5.29 -6.48
N VAL A 86 -6.85 -5.83 -7.66
CA VAL A 86 -6.08 -5.57 -8.87
C VAL A 86 -6.92 -4.72 -9.79
N ARG A 87 -6.41 -3.55 -10.16
CA ARG A 87 -7.10 -2.57 -11.00
C ARG A 87 -6.33 -2.28 -12.28
N ASP A 88 -7.05 -2.10 -13.38
CA ASP A 88 -6.50 -1.71 -14.68
C ASP A 88 -6.12 -0.23 -14.62
N PHE A 89 -4.82 0.07 -14.62
CA PHE A 89 -4.31 1.42 -14.47
C PHE A 89 -4.84 2.33 -15.58
N LYS A 90 -5.40 3.48 -15.17
CA LYS A 90 -5.81 4.58 -16.04
C LYS A 90 -5.27 5.89 -15.48
N GLU A 91 -4.46 6.58 -16.28
CA GLU A 91 -3.83 7.85 -15.88
C GLU A 91 -4.86 8.99 -15.71
N PHE A 92 -5.93 9.00 -16.52
CA PHE A 92 -6.88 10.12 -16.60
C PHE A 92 -8.32 9.74 -16.26
N SER A 93 -8.55 8.56 -15.69
CA SER A 93 -9.88 8.11 -15.29
C SER A 93 -9.80 7.15 -14.11
N GLU A 94 -10.95 6.80 -13.55
CA GLU A 94 -11.03 5.70 -12.59
C GLU A 94 -10.41 4.43 -13.18
N SER A 95 -9.56 3.78 -12.40
CA SER A 95 -8.92 2.50 -12.75
C SER A 95 -9.88 1.35 -12.45
N PRO A 96 -10.45 0.66 -13.47
CA PRO A 96 -11.47 -0.36 -13.26
C PRO A 96 -10.93 -1.58 -12.50
N LEU A 97 -11.78 -2.20 -11.68
CA LEU A 97 -11.46 -3.46 -10.99
C LEU A 97 -11.32 -4.62 -11.99
N ILE A 98 -10.16 -5.29 -11.98
CA ILE A 98 -9.90 -6.52 -12.73
C ILE A 98 -10.25 -7.73 -11.87
N PHE A 99 -9.74 -7.77 -10.64
CA PHE A 99 -9.86 -8.92 -9.76
C PHE A 99 -9.73 -8.52 -8.28
N THR A 100 -10.32 -9.30 -7.39
CA THR A 100 -10.18 -9.14 -5.94
C THR A 100 -9.69 -10.46 -5.35
N TYR A 101 -8.58 -10.41 -4.63
CA TYR A 101 -8.12 -11.49 -3.76
C TYR A 101 -8.68 -11.28 -2.35
N ASP A 102 -9.49 -12.22 -1.90
CA ASP A 102 -9.86 -12.39 -0.49
C ASP A 102 -8.71 -13.16 0.19
N LEU A 103 -8.00 -12.51 1.10
CA LEU A 103 -6.78 -13.02 1.72
C LEU A 103 -6.98 -13.24 3.22
N TYR A 104 -6.35 -14.28 3.75
CA TYR A 104 -6.43 -14.62 5.17
C TYR A 104 -5.31 -13.99 5.99
N SER A 105 -4.24 -13.48 5.36
CA SER A 105 -3.09 -12.91 6.06
C SER A 105 -2.28 -11.90 5.24
N HIS A 106 -1.47 -11.08 5.93
CA HIS A 106 -0.49 -10.21 5.27
C HIS A 106 0.67 -10.99 4.63
N GLU A 107 0.93 -12.23 5.03
CA GLU A 107 1.92 -13.08 4.37
C GLU A 107 1.48 -13.44 2.94
N GLU A 108 0.19 -13.76 2.76
CA GLU A 108 -0.39 -13.96 1.44
C GLU A 108 -0.36 -12.69 0.60
N ALA A 109 -0.72 -11.54 1.20
CA ALA A 109 -0.64 -10.25 0.50
C ALA A 109 0.78 -9.93 0.05
N LEU A 110 1.77 -10.16 0.91
CA LEU A 110 3.19 -9.96 0.60
C LEU A 110 3.63 -10.77 -0.61
N SER A 111 3.14 -12.02 -0.72
CA SER A 111 3.45 -12.91 -1.84
C SER A 111 2.92 -12.41 -3.19
N LEU A 112 1.95 -11.50 -3.19
CA LEU A 112 1.38 -10.87 -4.39
C LEU A 112 2.04 -9.51 -4.67
N ILE A 113 2.06 -8.61 -3.68
CA ILE A 113 2.57 -7.23 -3.79
C ILE A 113 4.05 -7.21 -4.23
N GLY A 114 4.83 -8.20 -3.79
CA GLY A 114 6.26 -8.30 -4.08
C GLY A 114 6.62 -8.63 -5.54
N ASN A 115 5.66 -8.94 -6.41
CA ASN A 115 5.95 -9.28 -7.82
C ASN A 115 5.80 -8.07 -8.73
N ASP A 116 6.64 -7.99 -9.76
CA ASP A 116 6.50 -6.97 -10.81
C ASP A 116 5.46 -7.35 -11.87
N TYR A 117 5.14 -8.65 -12.00
CA TYR A 117 4.14 -9.18 -12.92
C TYR A 117 3.20 -10.16 -12.21
N LEU A 118 1.92 -10.16 -12.60
CA LEU A 118 0.93 -11.14 -12.16
C LEU A 118 0.19 -11.75 -13.36
N TRP A 119 -0.15 -13.02 -13.24
CA TRP A 119 -0.98 -13.74 -14.21
C TRP A 119 -2.39 -13.92 -13.65
N ILE A 120 -3.39 -13.35 -14.33
CA ILE A 120 -4.79 -13.36 -13.91
C ILE A 120 -5.63 -13.82 -15.11
N GLN A 121 -6.37 -14.93 -14.95
CA GLN A 121 -7.23 -15.49 -16.01
C GLN A 121 -6.50 -15.71 -17.35
N ASN A 122 -5.26 -16.20 -17.31
CA ASN A 122 -4.36 -16.43 -18.47
C ASN A 122 -3.87 -15.16 -19.17
N GLU A 123 -4.01 -13.99 -18.55
CA GLU A 123 -3.48 -12.74 -19.05
C GLU A 123 -2.39 -12.25 -18.09
N GLU A 124 -1.30 -11.72 -18.64
CA GLU A 124 -0.20 -11.15 -17.86
C GLU A 124 -0.37 -9.64 -17.70
N TYR A 125 -0.11 -9.17 -16.48
CA TYR A 125 -0.19 -7.77 -16.12
C TYR A 125 1.12 -7.35 -15.47
N GLU A 126 1.60 -6.16 -15.85
CA GLU A 126 2.75 -5.48 -15.25
C GLU A 126 2.27 -4.50 -14.20
N LYS A 127 2.93 -4.51 -13.04
CA LYS A 127 2.64 -3.62 -11.91
C LYS A 127 3.12 -2.21 -12.23
N ILE A 128 2.21 -1.24 -12.12
CA ILE A 128 2.50 0.18 -12.32
C ILE A 128 2.74 0.86 -10.98
N SER A 129 1.84 0.65 -10.02
CA SER A 129 1.95 1.19 -8.68
C SER A 129 1.16 0.37 -7.67
N THR A 130 1.43 0.64 -6.41
CA THR A 130 0.84 -0.07 -5.28
C THR A 130 0.38 0.88 -4.20
N GLU A 131 -0.72 0.55 -3.54
CA GLU A 131 -1.36 1.40 -2.54
C GLU A 131 -1.84 0.55 -1.37
N ILE A 132 -1.72 1.10 -0.16
CA ILE A 132 -2.48 0.64 1.00
C ILE A 132 -3.52 1.70 1.35
N ASP A 133 -4.79 1.36 1.12
CA ASP A 133 -5.94 2.16 1.53
C ASP A 133 -6.43 1.68 2.89
N GLU A 134 -5.96 2.35 3.94
CA GLU A 134 -6.30 2.01 5.32
C GLU A 134 -7.76 2.40 5.65
N ASP A 135 -8.31 3.40 4.96
CA ASP A 135 -9.71 3.80 5.14
C ASP A 135 -10.68 2.70 4.66
N ARG A 136 -10.22 1.83 3.76
CA ARG A 136 -10.95 0.66 3.24
C ARG A 136 -10.44 -0.70 3.73
N SER A 137 -9.32 -0.72 4.46
CA SER A 137 -8.65 -1.96 4.88
C SER A 137 -8.24 -2.85 3.70
N THR A 138 -7.69 -2.26 2.63
CA THR A 138 -7.32 -3.00 1.41
C THR A 138 -6.01 -2.54 0.79
N TYR A 139 -5.30 -3.47 0.18
CA TYR A 139 -4.21 -3.19 -0.75
C TYR A 139 -4.76 -3.04 -2.17
N VAL A 140 -4.18 -2.16 -2.98
CA VAL A 140 -4.52 -2.02 -4.39
C VAL A 140 -3.25 -2.14 -5.22
N LEU A 141 -3.28 -3.01 -6.22
CA LEU A 141 -2.28 -3.09 -7.28
C LEU A 141 -2.88 -2.46 -8.53
N TYR A 142 -2.30 -1.34 -8.97
CA TYR A 142 -2.60 -0.78 -10.28
C TYR A 142 -1.68 -1.44 -11.29
N MET A 143 -2.26 -2.07 -12.30
CA MET A 143 -1.51 -2.86 -13.28
C MET A 143 -1.95 -2.55 -14.70
N SER A 144 -1.05 -2.73 -15.66
CA SER A 144 -1.35 -2.64 -17.09
C SER A 144 -1.19 -4.01 -17.72
N LYS A 145 -2.12 -4.39 -18.59
CA LYS A 145 -2.00 -5.63 -19.37
C LYS A 145 -0.74 -5.56 -20.25
N THR A 146 0.07 -6.61 -20.24
CA THR A 146 1.23 -6.67 -21.15
C THR A 146 0.75 -6.89 -22.58
N SER A 147 1.34 -6.17 -23.53
CA SER A 147 1.10 -6.42 -24.96
C SER A 147 2.01 -7.58 -25.37
N LEU A 148 1.43 -8.75 -25.61
CA LEU A 148 2.14 -9.85 -26.30
C LEU A 148 2.41 -9.49 -27.77
#